data_AF-A0A8B6GWP1-F1
#
_entry.id   AF-A0A8B6GWP1-F1
#
_cell.length_a   1.000
_cell.length_b   1.000
_cell.length_c   1.000
_cell.angle_alpha   90.00
_cell.angle_beta   90.00
_cell.angle_gamma   90.00
#
_symmetry.space_group_name_H-M   'P 1'
#
loop_
_entity.id
_entity.type
_entity.pdbx_description
1 polymer ?
#
loop_
_entity_poly.entity_id
_entity_poly.type
_entity_poly.pdbx_seq_one_letter_code
_entity_poly.pdbx_strand_id
1 'polypeptide(L)' 'FDCDNFIGRDDLERTLTCLTKNELSDDEKQFIVDKVLEETDLDDDGMLSYIEFEHVISRSPDFLNTFHIRI' A
#
# COMPACT_ATOMS: atom_id res chain seq x y z
N PHE A 1 -8.24 4.10 -7.93
CA PHE A 1 -7.56 3.87 -9.20
C PHE A 1 -8.03 4.93 -10.16
N ASP A 2 -7.13 5.84 -10.50
CA ASP A 2 -7.33 7.00 -11.39
C ASP A 2 -6.75 6.77 -12.81
N CYS A 3 -6.28 5.54 -13.08
CA CYS A 3 -5.79 5.09 -14.39
C CYS A 3 -4.51 5.79 -14.85
N ASP A 4 -3.69 6.28 -13.92
CA ASP A 4 -2.41 6.92 -14.20
C ASP A 4 -1.24 5.92 -14.43
N ASN A 5 -1.48 4.62 -14.21
CA ASN A 5 -0.50 3.49 -14.21
C ASN A 5 0.42 3.44 -12.99
N PHE A 6 0.14 4.26 -11.98
CA PHE A 6 0.82 4.25 -10.69
C PHE A 6 -0.16 3.83 -9.61
N ILE A 7 0.36 3.50 -8.44
CA ILE A 7 -0.42 3.31 -7.23
C ILE A 7 -0.01 4.44 -6.29
N GLY A 8 -0.72 5.55 -6.37
CA GLY A 8 -0.52 6.68 -5.45
C GLY A 8 -1.12 6.41 -4.06
N ARG A 9 -0.95 7.37 -3.16
CA ARG A 9 -1.52 7.32 -1.79
C ARG A 9 -3.02 7.04 -1.78
N ASP A 10 -3.80 7.72 -2.61
CA ASP A 10 -5.25 7.52 -2.72
C ASP A 10 -5.62 6.08 -3.10
N ASP A 11 -4.81 5.46 -3.96
CA ASP A 11 -5.02 4.10 -4.41
C ASP A 11 -4.66 3.08 -3.34
N LEU A 12 -3.58 3.34 -2.59
CA LEU A 12 -3.25 2.57 -1.39
C LEU A 12 -4.37 2.69 -0.34
N GLU A 13 -4.86 3.89 -0.03
CA GLU A 13 -5.95 4.10 0.95
C GLU A 13 -7.25 3.40 0.54
N ARG A 14 -7.61 3.45 -0.75
CA ARG A 14 -8.77 2.74 -1.27
C ARG A 14 -8.58 1.23 -1.19
N THR A 15 -7.38 0.74 -1.48
CA THR A 15 -7.03 -0.68 -1.35
C THR A 15 -7.12 -1.14 0.10
N LEU A 16 -6.56 -0.36 1.04
CA LEU A 16 -6.67 -0.60 2.49
C LEU A 16 -8.11 -0.65 2.94
N THR A 17 -8.92 0.32 2.52
CA THR A 17 -10.34 0.39 2.86
C THR A 17 -11.11 -0.84 2.35
N CYS A 18 -10.81 -1.31 1.13
CA CYS A 18 -11.40 -2.52 0.58
C CYS A 18 -10.95 -3.80 1.32
N LEU A 19 -9.67 -3.90 1.69
CA LEU A 19 -9.11 -5.07 2.37
C LEU A 19 -9.59 -5.17 3.82
N THR A 20 -9.61 -4.05 4.55
CA THR A 20 -9.99 -4.00 5.96
C THR A 20 -11.47 -3.72 6.17
N LYS A 21 -12.27 -3.67 5.10
CA LYS A 21 -13.72 -3.34 5.16
C LYS A 21 -14.02 -2.04 5.92
N ASN A 22 -13.11 -1.07 5.83
CA ASN A 22 -13.17 0.21 6.54
C ASN A 22 -13.17 0.07 8.08
N GLU A 23 -12.54 -0.97 8.62
CA GLU A 23 -12.37 -1.16 10.07
C GLU A 23 -11.21 -0.35 10.66
N LEU A 24 -10.35 0.21 9.81
CA LEU A 24 -9.25 1.09 10.21
C LEU A 24 -9.67 2.55 10.27
N SER A 25 -9.13 3.26 11.26
CA SER A 25 -9.18 4.72 11.34
C SER A 25 -8.31 5.37 10.25
N ASP A 26 -8.57 6.63 9.95
CA ASP A 26 -7.82 7.36 8.92
C ASP A 26 -6.34 7.54 9.29
N ASP A 27 -6.03 7.71 10.59
CA ASP A 27 -4.65 7.76 11.10
C ASP A 27 -3.91 6.42 10.89
N GLU A 28 -4.59 5.28 11.11
CA GLU A 28 -4.01 3.95 10.88
C GLU A 28 -3.78 3.69 9.39
N LYS A 29 -4.72 4.10 8.53
CA LYS A 29 -4.55 4.00 7.08
C LYS A 29 -3.33 4.80 6.64
N GLN A 30 -3.23 6.06 7.09
CA GLN A 30 -2.12 6.93 6.72
C GLN A 30 -0.77 6.39 7.22
N PHE A 31 -0.71 5.87 8.44
CA PHE A 31 0.49 5.22 8.97
C PHE A 31 0.93 4.01 8.14
N ILE A 32 -0.02 3.18 7.70
CA ILE A 32 0.26 2.02 6.85
C ILE A 32 0.72 2.47 5.47
N VAL A 33 0.06 3.46 4.86
CA VAL A 33 0.46 4.01 3.56
C VAL A 33 1.88 4.55 3.61
N ASP A 34 2.21 5.34 4.62
CA ASP A 34 3.55 5.89 4.81
C ASP A 34 4.59 4.77 4.97
N LYS A 35 4.29 3.73 5.77
CA LYS A 35 5.17 2.59 5.96
C LYS A 35 5.37 1.74 4.71
N VAL A 36 4.32 1.59 3.90
CA VAL A 36 4.43 0.91 2.61
C VAL A 36 5.34 1.70 1.71
N LEU A 37 5.07 2.99 1.49
CA LEU A 37 5.91 3.84 0.63
C LEU A 37 7.37 3.84 1.09
N GLU A 38 7.65 4.03 2.38
CA GLU A 38 9.03 4.04 2.92
C GLU A 38 9.84 2.76 2.62
N GLU A 39 9.18 1.60 2.47
CA GLU A 39 9.83 0.32 2.18
C GLU A 39 9.91 0.00 0.68
N THR A 40 9.07 0.63 -0.15
CA THR A 40 8.77 0.14 -1.50
C THR A 40 8.99 1.18 -2.60
N ASP A 41 8.86 2.46 -2.25
CA ASP A 41 9.18 3.61 -3.10
C ASP A 41 10.70 3.78 -3.12
N LEU A 42 11.33 3.29 -4.19
CA LEU A 42 12.79 3.26 -4.30
C LEU A 42 13.34 4.55 -4.90
N ASP A 43 12.51 5.31 -5.60
CA ASP A 43 12.85 6.57 -6.23
C ASP A 43 12.32 7.81 -5.50
N ASP A 44 11.58 7.61 -4.40
CA ASP A 44 11.06 8.63 -3.46
C ASP A 44 10.12 9.62 -4.17
N ASP A 45 9.32 9.12 -5.12
CA ASP A 45 8.36 9.90 -5.89
C ASP A 45 6.96 9.99 -5.23
N GLY A 46 6.77 9.25 -4.13
CA GLY A 46 5.55 9.20 -3.32
C GLY A 46 4.45 8.32 -3.91
N MET A 47 4.76 7.55 -4.95
CA MET A 47 3.84 6.66 -5.65
C MET A 47 4.55 5.34 -6.01
N LEU A 48 3.76 4.32 -6.30
CA LEU A 48 4.28 3.01 -6.63
C LEU A 48 4.13 2.76 -8.13
N SER A 49 5.26 2.64 -8.82
CA SER A 49 5.27 2.15 -10.19
C SER A 49 4.99 0.64 -10.26
N TYR A 50 4.66 0.14 -11.46
CA TYR A 50 4.51 -1.30 -11.69
C TYR A 50 5.74 -2.12 -11.25
N ILE A 51 6.96 -1.58 -11.47
CA ILE A 51 8.21 -2.27 -11.15
C ILE A 51 8.37 -2.38 -9.63
N GLU A 52 8.06 -1.31 -8.90
CA GLU A 52 8.12 -1.32 -7.44
C GLU A 52 7.06 -2.23 -6.86
N PHE A 53 5.83 -2.18 -7.37
CA PHE A 53 4.78 -3.11 -6.98
C PHE A 53 5.16 -4.59 -7.21
N GLU A 54 5.78 -4.90 -8.35
CA GLU A 54 6.30 -6.25 -8.62
C GLU A 54 7.41 -6.64 -7.61
N HIS A 55 8.28 -5.69 -7.27
CA HIS A 55 9.29 -5.87 -6.23
C HIS A 55 8.68 -6.14 -4.84
N VAL A 56 7.59 -5.47 -4.49
CA VAL A 56 6.86 -5.68 -3.23
C VAL A 56 6.29 -7.08 -3.14
N ILE A 57 5.54 -7.50 -4.16
CA ILE A 57 4.88 -8.81 -4.20
C ILE A 57 5.91 -9.95 -4.26
N SER A 58 7.05 -9.73 -4.94
CA SER A 58 8.11 -10.74 -5.04
C SER A 58 8.98 -10.87 -3.79
N ARG A 59 9.30 -9.77 -3.08
CA ARG A 59 10.09 -9.81 -1.84
C ARG A 59 9.28 -10.24 -0.62
N SER A 60 8.00 -9.86 -0.57
CA SER A 60 7.13 -10.17 0.55
C SER A 60 5.88 -10.86 0.02
N PRO A 61 5.93 -12.18 -0.23
CA PRO A 61 4.71 -12.98 -0.33
C PRO A 61 3.87 -12.86 0.95
N ASP A 62 4.52 -12.55 2.07
CA ASP A 62 3.87 -12.18 3.32
C ASP A 62 3.29 -10.77 3.32
N PHE A 63 3.51 -9.90 2.33
CA PHE A 63 2.83 -8.61 2.25
C PHE A 63 1.30 -8.81 2.23
N LEU A 64 0.84 -9.78 1.44
CA LEU A 64 -0.56 -10.18 1.39
C LEU A 64 -1.05 -10.87 2.66
N ASN A 65 -0.16 -11.56 3.40
CA ASN A 65 -0.50 -12.23 4.67
C ASN A 65 -0.38 -11.31 5.90
N THR A 66 0.48 -10.29 5.86
CA THR A 66 0.74 -9.32 6.93
C THR A 66 -0.29 -8.19 6.90
N PHE A 67 -1.04 -8.08 5.80
CA PHE A 67 -2.34 -7.41 5.80
C PHE A 67 -3.39 -8.04 6.71
N HIS A 68 -3.08 -9.17 7.38
CA HIS A 68 -3.78 -9.54 8.61
C HIS A 68 -3.32 -8.63 9.76
N ILE A 69 -3.95 -7.46 9.84
CA ILE A 69 -3.96 -6.68 11.07
C ILE A 69 -4.63 -7.56 12.13
N ARG A 70 -3.84 -8.07 13.08
CA ARG A 70 -4.38 -8.70 14.28
C ARG A 70 -4.96 -7.58 15.14
N ILE A 71 -6.29 -7.44 15.10
CA ILE A 71 -7.11 -6.78 16.11
C ILE A 71 -6.93 -7.49 17.45
#